data_AF-A0A351TS95-F1
#
_entry.id   AF-A0A351TS95-F1
#
_cell.length_a   1.000
_cell.length_b   1.000
_cell.length_c   1.000
_cell.angle_alpha   90.00
_cell.angle_beta   90.00
_cell.angle_gamma   90.00
#
_symmetry.space_group_name_H-M   'P 1'
#
loop_
_entity.id
_entity.type
_entity.pdbx_description
1 polymer ?
#
loop_
_entity_poly.entity_id
_entity_poly.type
_entity_poly.pdbx_seq_one_letter_code
_entity_poly.pdbx_strand_id
1 'polypeptide(L)'
;MGIYLNPGNQGFRESIRSRIYVDKTNLIACTNELLNTNDKYVCVSRPRRFGKSMALEMLAAYYGSGCDSRELFAGLKIESDKSFPEHLNRYDVIYLNMQQFLIRAKKQDVTQYLEQAVLEELRETYG
;
A
#
# COMPACT_ATOMS: atom_id res chain seq x y z
N MET A 1 -0.29 5.74 -13.71
CA MET A 1 -0.28 5.11 -12.37
C MET A 1 -1.33 5.84 -11.57
N GLY A 2 -2.32 5.12 -11.04
CA GLY A 2 -3.43 5.73 -10.32
C GLY A 2 -2.94 6.39 -9.03
N ILE A 3 -3.68 7.39 -8.57
CA ILE A 3 -3.41 8.06 -7.29
C ILE A 3 -4.01 7.23 -6.17
N TYR A 4 -5.18 6.62 -6.41
CA TYR A 4 -5.94 5.86 -5.42
C TYR A 4 -5.90 4.36 -5.68
N LEU A 5 -5.94 3.93 -6.94
CA LEU A 5 -5.85 2.54 -7.37
C LEU A 5 -4.43 2.22 -7.85
N ASN A 6 -3.83 1.17 -7.29
CA ASN A 6 -2.51 0.66 -7.68
C ASN A 6 -1.46 1.79 -7.76
N PRO A 7 -1.18 2.50 -6.64
CA PRO A 7 -0.34 3.70 -6.60
C PRO A 7 1.15 3.43 -6.89
N GLY A 8 1.51 2.16 -7.08
CA GLY A 8 2.86 1.73 -7.38
C GLY A 8 3.76 1.55 -6.19
N ASN A 9 5.06 1.53 -6.50
CA ASN A 9 6.10 1.17 -5.56
C ASN A 9 7.12 2.28 -5.30
N GLN A 10 6.91 3.48 -5.85
CA GLN A 10 7.84 4.61 -5.74
C GLN A 10 8.04 5.05 -4.28
N GLY A 11 6.97 5.12 -3.47
CA GLY A 11 7.09 5.50 -2.05
C GLY A 11 7.95 4.52 -1.25
N PHE A 12 7.80 3.22 -1.48
CA PHE A 12 8.65 2.22 -0.84
C PHE A 12 10.10 2.28 -1.36
N ARG A 13 10.30 2.51 -2.68
CA ARG A 13 11.62 2.70 -3.29
C ARG A 13 12.39 3.86 -2.66
N GLU A 14 11.72 4.98 -2.39
CA GLU A 14 12.31 6.13 -1.69
C GLU A 14 12.62 5.80 -0.23
N SER A 15 11.74 5.04 0.43
CA SER A 15 11.92 4.60 1.82
C SER A 15 13.17 3.73 1.98
N ILE A 16 13.39 2.70 1.15
CA ILE A 16 14.56 1.81 1.26
C ILE A 16 15.88 2.51 0.91
N ARG A 17 15.83 3.60 0.14
CA ARG A 17 17.00 4.42 -0.24
C ARG A 17 17.32 5.53 0.75
N SER A 18 16.50 5.68 1.79
CA SER A 18 16.72 6.70 2.81
C SER A 18 17.92 6.35 3.70
N ARG A 19 18.70 7.37 4.10
CA ARG A 19 19.92 7.22 4.91
C ARG A 19 19.74 6.41 6.20
N ILE A 20 18.54 6.44 6.78
CA ILE A 20 18.21 5.81 8.07
C ILE A 20 17.12 4.73 7.93
N TYR A 21 17.11 4.00 6.82
CA TYR A 21 16.16 2.90 6.64
C TYR A 21 16.45 1.76 7.62
N VAL A 22 15.37 1.23 8.22
CA VAL A 22 15.41 0.02 9.05
C VAL A 22 14.45 -0.97 8.44
N ASP A 23 14.96 -2.15 8.09
CA ASP A 23 14.16 -3.21 7.50
C ASP A 23 13.09 -3.75 8.46
N LYS A 24 11.83 -3.50 8.09
CA LYS A 24 10.60 -3.93 8.75
C LYS A 24 9.71 -4.78 7.85
N THR A 25 10.25 -5.37 6.78
CA THR A 25 9.44 -6.14 5.83
C THR A 25 8.82 -7.41 6.44
N ASN A 26 9.28 -7.88 7.60
CA ASN A 26 8.58 -8.95 8.34
C ASN A 26 7.13 -8.62 8.70
N LEU A 27 6.74 -7.35 8.71
CA LEU A 27 5.33 -6.97 8.85
C LEU A 27 4.47 -7.59 7.73
N ILE A 28 5.03 -7.77 6.52
CA ILE A 28 4.34 -8.39 5.40
C ILE A 28 3.99 -9.84 5.71
N ALA A 29 4.89 -10.60 6.33
CA ALA A 29 4.60 -11.98 6.74
C ALA A 29 3.41 -12.02 7.71
N CYS A 30 3.39 -11.12 8.70
CA CYS A 30 2.26 -10.99 9.61
C CYS A 30 0.96 -10.62 8.89
N THR A 31 0.99 -9.75 7.88
CA THR A 31 -0.24 -9.39 7.14
C THR A 31 -0.67 -10.51 6.19
N ASN A 32 0.26 -11.28 5.62
CA ASN A 32 -0.06 -12.46 4.79
C ASN A 32 -0.83 -13.52 5.58
N GLU A 33 -0.45 -13.78 6.83
CA GLU A 33 -1.18 -14.72 7.72
C GLU A 33 -2.63 -14.31 7.96
N LEU A 34 -2.94 -13.00 7.89
CA LEU A 34 -4.28 -12.47 8.12
C LEU A 34 -5.12 -12.43 6.85
N LEU A 35 -4.50 -12.44 5.67
CA LEU A 35 -5.22 -12.39 4.40
C LEU A 35 -6.16 -13.60 4.26
N ASN A 36 -7.36 -13.34 3.73
CA ASN A 36 -8.41 -14.35 3.55
C ASN A 36 -8.87 -15.07 4.83
N THR A 37 -8.59 -14.50 6.01
CA THR A 37 -9.09 -15.01 7.30
C THR A 37 -10.21 -14.12 7.87
N ASN A 38 -10.77 -14.51 9.02
CA ASN A 38 -11.66 -13.66 9.79
C ASN A 38 -10.92 -12.47 10.45
N ASP A 39 -9.61 -12.59 10.65
CA ASP A 39 -8.75 -11.59 11.29
C ASP A 39 -8.13 -10.60 10.29
N LYS A 40 -8.60 -10.61 9.04
CA LYS A 40 -8.11 -9.76 7.93
C LYS A 40 -8.19 -8.25 8.16
N TYR A 41 -8.93 -7.80 9.16
CA TYR A 41 -9.13 -6.38 9.44
C TYR A 41 -8.11 -5.88 10.47
N VAL A 42 -7.12 -5.12 10.00
CA VAL A 42 -6.03 -4.62 10.85
C VAL A 42 -6.15 -3.12 11.07
N CYS A 43 -6.11 -2.69 12.33
CA CYS A 43 -6.04 -1.28 12.71
C CYS A 43 -4.76 -1.01 13.50
N VAL A 44 -3.93 -0.10 13.01
CA VAL A 44 -2.67 0.30 13.68
C VAL A 44 -2.77 1.74 14.17
N SER A 45 -3.18 1.91 15.43
CA SER A 45 -3.20 3.21 16.10
C SER A 45 -1.83 3.49 16.72
N ARG A 46 -1.07 4.44 16.14
CA ARG A 46 0.23 4.88 16.67
C ARG A 46 0.42 6.39 16.50
N PRO A 47 1.25 7.05 17.34
CA PRO A 47 1.50 8.49 17.24
C PRO A 47 2.11 8.94 15.90
N ARG A 48 2.12 10.24 15.66
CA ARG A 48 2.75 10.87 14.48
C ARG A 48 4.24 10.49 14.40
N ARG A 49 4.75 10.29 13.17
CA ARG A 49 6.16 9.91 12.86
C ARG A 49 6.63 8.51 13.28
N PHE A 50 5.71 7.59 13.60
CA PHE A 50 6.05 6.19 13.89
C PHE A 50 6.19 5.28 12.65
N GLY A 51 6.38 5.86 11.45
CA GLY A 51 6.61 5.07 10.23
C GLY A 51 5.36 4.40 9.63
N LYS A 52 4.15 4.83 10.00
CA LYS A 52 2.90 4.29 9.44
C LYS A 52 2.81 4.47 7.91
N SER A 53 3.15 5.66 7.40
CA SER A 53 3.13 5.93 5.95
C SER A 53 4.07 5.02 5.19
N MET A 54 5.31 4.88 5.67
CA MET A 54 6.30 3.94 5.12
C MET A 54 5.80 2.49 5.12
N ALA A 55 5.11 2.06 6.19
CA ALA A 55 4.53 0.73 6.24
C ALA A 55 3.42 0.54 5.20
N LEU A 56 2.55 1.54 5.01
CA LEU A 56 1.50 1.48 3.99
C LEU A 56 2.07 1.52 2.56
N GLU A 57 3.09 2.33 2.30
CA GLU A 57 3.79 2.38 1.02
C GLU A 57 4.47 1.03 0.71
N MET A 58 5.08 0.40 1.71
CA MET A 58 5.64 -0.95 1.60
C MET A 58 4.57 -1.99 1.27
N LEU A 59 3.43 -1.98 1.97
CA LEU A 59 2.33 -2.93 1.71
C LEU A 59 1.72 -2.69 0.32
N ALA A 60 1.58 -1.45 -0.11
CA ALA A 60 1.09 -1.11 -1.44
C ALA A 60 2.05 -1.60 -2.55
N ALA A 61 3.36 -1.42 -2.36
CA ALA A 61 4.38 -1.94 -3.28
C ALA A 61 4.40 -3.48 -3.31
N TYR A 62 4.19 -4.12 -2.16
CA TYR A 62 4.19 -5.58 -2.06
C TYR A 62 2.96 -6.21 -2.71
N TYR A 63 1.75 -5.77 -2.36
CA TYR A 63 0.52 -6.41 -2.84
C TYR A 63 0.09 -5.94 -4.24
N GLY A 64 0.40 -4.69 -4.61
CA GLY A 64 -0.13 -4.01 -5.80
C GLY A 64 0.24 -4.68 -7.12
N SER A 65 -0.77 -5.02 -7.93
CA SER A 65 -0.65 -5.63 -9.27
C SER A 65 -0.09 -4.69 -10.34
N GLY A 66 -0.16 -3.37 -10.11
CA GLY A 66 0.22 -2.34 -11.09
C GLY A 66 1.73 -2.10 -11.27
N CYS A 67 2.60 -2.89 -10.65
CA CYS A 67 4.06 -2.76 -10.77
C CYS A 67 4.79 -4.07 -10.44
N ASP A 68 5.96 -4.30 -11.05
CA ASP A 68 6.89 -5.32 -10.59
C ASP A 68 7.75 -4.75 -9.45
N SER A 69 7.61 -5.34 -8.26
CA SER A 69 8.31 -4.89 -7.06
C SER A 69 9.30 -5.92 -6.52
N ARG A 70 9.53 -7.03 -7.22
CA ARG A 70 10.38 -8.13 -6.70
C ARG A 70 11.77 -7.65 -6.30
N GLU A 71 12.42 -6.86 -7.15
CA GLU A 71 13.76 -6.33 -6.88
C GLU A 71 13.81 -5.38 -5.68
N LEU A 72 12.70 -4.70 -5.34
CA LEU A 72 12.66 -3.81 -4.17
C LEU A 72 12.73 -4.58 -2.85
N PHE A 73 12.40 -5.87 -2.86
CA PHE A 73 12.43 -6.73 -1.69
C PHE A 73 13.65 -7.65 -1.64
N ALA A 74 14.51 -7.63 -2.67
CA ALA A 74 15.72 -8.43 -2.71
C ALA A 74 16.67 -8.05 -1.55
N GLY A 75 17.12 -9.04 -0.80
CA GLY A 75 17.97 -8.89 0.38
C GLY A 75 17.25 -8.37 1.63
N LEU A 76 15.94 -8.10 1.59
CA LEU A 76 15.14 -7.74 2.76
C LEU A 76 14.60 -9.01 3.43
N LYS A 77 14.29 -8.93 4.73
CA LYS A 77 13.90 -10.12 5.52
C LYS A 77 12.72 -10.91 4.93
N ILE A 78 11.77 -10.23 4.27
CA ILE A 78 10.59 -10.87 3.70
C ILE A 78 10.93 -11.81 2.54
N GLU A 79 12.03 -11.60 1.82
CA GLU A 79 12.44 -12.45 0.69
C GLU A 79 12.58 -13.92 1.10
N SER A 80 12.99 -14.16 2.35
CA SER A 80 13.16 -15.51 2.91
C SER A 80 11.86 -16.16 3.40
N ASP A 81 10.75 -15.43 3.45
CA ASP A 81 9.47 -15.93 3.93
C ASP A 81 8.75 -16.76 2.84
N LYS A 82 8.15 -17.87 3.24
CA LYS A 82 7.47 -18.79 2.31
C LYS A 82 6.26 -18.18 1.63
N SER A 83 5.59 -17.22 2.30
CA SER A 83 4.41 -16.52 1.77
C SER A 83 4.76 -15.39 0.80
N PHE A 84 6.04 -15.01 0.71
CA PHE A 84 6.50 -13.91 -0.15
C PHE A 84 6.06 -14.02 -1.62
N PRO A 85 6.30 -15.15 -2.34
CA PRO A 85 5.90 -15.25 -3.74
C PRO A 85 4.39 -15.41 -3.94
N GLU A 86 3.64 -15.77 -2.90
CA GLU A 86 2.19 -16.04 -2.99
C GLU A 86 1.40 -14.75 -3.25
N HIS A 87 1.80 -13.66 -2.59
CA HIS A 87 1.02 -12.42 -2.56
C HIS A 87 1.69 -11.24 -3.29
N LEU A 88 2.97 -11.38 -3.65
CA LEU A 88 3.72 -10.34 -4.35
C LEU A 88 3.05 -9.96 -5.68
N ASN A 89 2.64 -8.69 -5.78
CA ASN A 89 2.03 -8.05 -6.93
C ASN A 89 0.80 -8.80 -7.48
N ARG A 90 -0.06 -9.33 -6.59
CA ARG A 90 -1.25 -10.13 -6.95
C ARG A 90 -2.60 -9.41 -6.81
N TYR A 91 -2.64 -8.24 -6.18
CA TYR A 91 -3.89 -7.61 -5.77
C TYR A 91 -4.03 -6.20 -6.29
N ASP A 92 -5.27 -5.81 -6.53
CA ASP A 92 -5.59 -4.40 -6.69
C ASP A 92 -5.61 -3.73 -5.31
N VAL A 93 -4.82 -2.67 -5.18
CA VAL A 93 -4.64 -1.95 -3.92
C VAL A 93 -5.32 -0.59 -4.03
N ILE A 94 -6.29 -0.35 -3.16
CA ILE A 94 -6.84 0.98 -2.93
C ILE A 94 -6.06 1.64 -1.79
N TYR A 95 -5.37 2.73 -2.11
CA TYR A 95 -4.55 3.49 -1.18
C TYR A 95 -5.17 4.87 -0.92
N LEU A 96 -5.73 5.06 0.28
CA LEU A 96 -6.41 6.29 0.65
C LEU A 96 -5.61 7.10 1.65
N ASN A 97 -5.06 8.23 1.19
CA ASN A 97 -4.55 9.26 2.08
C ASN A 97 -5.67 10.25 2.43
N MET A 98 -6.34 10.01 3.55
CA MET A 98 -7.47 10.84 4.00
C MET A 98 -7.13 12.33 4.14
N GLN A 99 -5.88 12.68 4.47
CA GLN A 99 -5.49 14.09 4.58
C GLN A 99 -5.50 14.78 3.22
N GLN A 100 -4.87 14.18 2.20
CA GLN A 100 -4.89 14.73 0.84
C GLN A 100 -6.31 14.74 0.28
N PHE A 101 -7.08 13.71 0.62
CA PHE A 101 -8.44 13.56 0.20
C PHE A 101 -9.34 14.70 0.71
N LEU A 102 -9.26 15.03 2.01
CA LEU A 102 -9.98 16.17 2.60
C LEU A 102 -9.60 17.52 1.98
N ILE A 103 -8.32 17.70 1.62
CA ILE A 103 -7.85 18.92 0.95
C ILE A 103 -8.46 19.05 -0.46
N ARG A 104 -8.58 17.93 -1.19
CA ARG A 104 -9.11 17.90 -2.55
C ARG A 104 -10.63 18.06 -2.62
N ALA A 105 -11.37 17.47 -1.67
CA ALA A 105 -12.83 17.55 -1.62
C ALA A 105 -13.34 18.99 -1.46
N LYS A 106 -12.54 19.91 -0.90
CA LYS A 106 -12.91 21.32 -0.68
C LYS A 106 -14.26 21.46 0.04
N LYS A 107 -15.32 21.82 -0.69
CA LYS A 107 -16.69 22.04 -0.18
C LYS A 107 -17.67 20.91 -0.55
N GLN A 108 -17.22 19.92 -1.32
CA GLN A 108 -18.04 18.78 -1.73
C GLN A 108 -18.17 17.78 -0.57
N ASP A 109 -19.20 16.94 -0.66
CA ASP A 109 -19.28 15.79 0.23
C ASP A 109 -18.07 14.87 0.00
N VAL A 110 -17.39 14.55 1.09
CA VAL A 110 -16.15 13.77 1.11
C VAL A 110 -16.41 12.37 0.54
N THR A 111 -17.53 11.74 0.87
CA THR A 111 -17.85 10.40 0.40
C THR A 111 -18.13 10.41 -1.11
N GLN A 112 -18.88 11.39 -1.60
CA GLN A 112 -19.19 11.53 -3.03
C GLN A 112 -17.92 11.75 -3.87
N TYR A 113 -17.02 12.63 -3.42
CA TYR A 113 -15.76 12.85 -4.13
C TYR A 113 -14.90 11.57 -4.17
N LEU A 114 -14.97 10.73 -3.12
CA LEU A 114 -14.16 9.52 -2.99
C LEU A 114 -14.63 8.49 -3.99
N GLU A 115 -15.94 8.25 -3.98
CA GLU A 115 -16.60 7.35 -4.90
C GLU A 115 -16.31 7.75 -6.34
N GLN A 116 -16.49 9.02 -6.69
CA GLN A 116 -16.23 9.51 -8.04
C GLN A 116 -14.77 9.27 -8.47
N ALA A 117 -13.80 9.69 -7.64
CA ALA A 117 -12.39 9.61 -8.00
C ALA A 117 -11.88 8.16 -8.11
N VAL A 118 -12.31 7.27 -7.21
CA VAL A 118 -11.91 5.87 -7.26
C VAL A 118 -12.58 5.15 -8.43
N LEU A 119 -13.87 5.42 -8.70
CA LEU A 119 -14.57 4.84 -9.85
C LEU A 119 -13.99 5.29 -11.19
N GLU A 120 -13.53 6.53 -11.28
CA GLU A 120 -12.85 7.05 -12.47
C GLU A 120 -11.58 6.25 -12.76
N GLU A 121 -10.69 6.08 -11.78
CA GLU A 121 -9.46 5.29 -11.95
C GLU A 121 -9.74 3.80 -12.24
N LEU A 122 -10.77 3.21 -11.63
CA LEU A 122 -11.20 1.84 -11.93
C LEU A 122 -11.66 1.69 -13.38
N ARG A 123 -12.44 2.66 -13.90
CA ARG A 123 -12.89 2.66 -15.29
C ARG A 123 -11.74 2.85 -16.26
N GLU A 124 -10.79 3.74 -15.96
CA GLU A 124 -9.59 3.91 -16.78
C GLU A 124 -8.71 2.66 -16.83
N THR A 125 -8.70 1.87 -15.76
CA THR A 125 -7.84 0.68 -15.64
C THR A 125 -8.46 -0.58 -16.24
N TYR A 126 -9.78 -0.77 -16.10
CA TYR A 126 -10.46 -2.02 -16.46
C TYR A 126 -11.65 -1.87 -17.42
N GLY A 127 -12.11 -0.64 -17.70
CA GLY A 127 -13.22 -0.35 -18.60
C GLY A 127 -12.77 -0.15 -20.04
#